data_AF-A0A652YYG3-F1
#
_entry.id   AF-A0A652YYG3-F1
#
_cell.length_a   1.000
_cell.length_b   1.000
_cell.length_c   1.000
_cell.angle_alpha   90.00
_cell.angle_beta   90.00
_cell.angle_gamma   90.00
#
_symmetry.space_group_name_H-M   'P 1'
#
loop_
_entity.id
_entity.type
_entity.pdbx_description
1 polymer ?
#
loop_
_entity_poly.entity_id
_entity_poly.type
_entity_poly.pdbx_seq_one_letter_code
_entity_poly.pdbx_strand_id
1 'polypeptide(L)'
;MIRQRVPLILALAAIGAQIVYPLVDGSSRDAVTIAVVGLLAAASISHAAINRGVVWTAALIAVTAGIGLTSEIVGTATGMPYGCYGYSVDGLGPALSGVPLIVPFAWTAGFYPIWCVATRLVRRFTPASRRIGRVALTVTGLVGWDLYLDPQMVADDQWAWCVDNAGLSGIAHIPLTNYAGWIAIGLIMASIMEAIASRYEKPTVSDAVPYGLFLWTWLGSALAHAVFLSAPELRYSAMYGFVVMGILGVWLLATFGVAFARSRTSHADTPPRS
;
A
#
# COMPACT_ATOMS: atom_id res chain seq x y z
N MET A 1 11.40 -22.95 -1.57
CA MET A 1 9.92 -22.94 -1.48
C MET A 1 9.39 -22.84 -0.05
N ILE A 2 9.88 -23.60 0.94
CA ILE A 2 9.35 -23.60 2.33
C ILE A 2 9.37 -22.20 2.98
N ARG A 3 10.44 -21.40 2.78
CA ARG A 3 10.57 -20.06 3.38
C ARG A 3 9.52 -19.05 2.90
N GLN A 4 8.92 -19.22 1.73
CA GLN A 4 7.89 -18.30 1.20
C GLN A 4 6.47 -18.63 1.71
N ARG A 5 6.28 -19.74 2.45
CA ARG A 5 4.96 -20.15 2.95
C ARG A 5 4.41 -19.15 3.97
N VAL A 6 5.26 -18.63 4.86
CA VAL A 6 4.84 -17.68 5.90
C VAL A 6 4.25 -16.40 5.31
N PRO A 7 4.97 -15.63 4.45
CA PRO A 7 4.39 -14.41 3.87
C PRO A 7 3.17 -14.71 2.99
N LEU A 8 3.14 -15.88 2.32
CA LEU A 8 1.98 -16.28 1.53
C LEU A 8 0.74 -16.55 2.41
N ILE A 9 0.87 -17.30 3.49
CA ILE A 9 -0.24 -17.58 4.41
C ILE A 9 -0.77 -16.29 5.02
N LEU A 10 0.12 -15.40 5.45
CA LEU A 10 -0.25 -14.09 5.99
C LEU A 10 -0.96 -13.22 4.94
N ALA A 11 -0.48 -13.23 3.69
CA ALA A 11 -1.12 -12.52 2.59
C ALA A 11 -2.52 -13.07 2.27
N LEU A 12 -2.68 -14.40 2.25
CA LEU A 12 -3.98 -15.03 2.03
C LEU A 12 -4.96 -14.75 3.18
N ALA A 13 -4.48 -14.75 4.42
CA ALA A 13 -5.28 -14.35 5.56
C ALA A 13 -5.70 -12.87 5.49
N ALA A 14 -4.79 -11.98 5.06
CA ALA A 14 -5.11 -10.57 4.84
C ALA A 14 -6.18 -10.37 3.76
N ILE A 15 -6.08 -11.12 2.66
CA ILE A 15 -7.10 -11.16 1.60
C ILE A 15 -8.44 -11.65 2.15
N GLY A 16 -8.44 -12.73 2.94
CA GLY A 16 -9.63 -13.23 3.61
C GLY A 16 -10.28 -12.19 4.52
N ALA A 17 -9.49 -11.48 5.32
CA ALA A 17 -9.98 -10.40 6.17
C ALA A 17 -10.58 -9.24 5.35
N GLN A 18 -9.98 -8.88 4.21
CA GLN A 18 -10.55 -7.87 3.30
C GLN A 18 -11.86 -8.32 2.64
N ILE A 19 -12.04 -9.63 2.40
CA ILE A 19 -13.31 -10.19 1.91
C ILE A 19 -14.39 -10.14 3.00
N VAL A 20 -14.00 -10.37 4.26
CA VAL A 20 -14.91 -10.31 5.41
C VAL A 20 -15.32 -8.86 5.72
N TYR A 21 -14.44 -7.89 5.48
CA TYR A 21 -14.67 -6.47 5.79
C TYR A 21 -16.05 -5.91 5.38
N PRO A 22 -16.49 -6.01 4.11
CA PRO A 22 -17.81 -5.51 3.71
C PRO A 22 -18.99 -6.31 4.27
N LEU A 23 -18.74 -7.48 4.90
CA LEU A 23 -19.76 -8.38 5.43
C LEU A 23 -20.05 -8.16 6.92
N VAL A 24 -19.27 -7.29 7.58
CA VAL A 24 -19.38 -6.99 9.02
C VAL A 24 -19.52 -5.50 9.26
N ASP A 25 -20.01 -5.11 10.43
CA ASP A 25 -20.27 -3.72 10.85
C ASP A 25 -19.86 -3.48 12.31
N GLY A 26 -19.86 -2.20 12.72
CA GLY A 26 -19.52 -1.76 14.08
C GLY A 26 -18.18 -2.32 14.59
N SER A 27 -18.16 -2.77 15.85
CA SER A 27 -16.95 -3.29 16.50
C SER A 27 -16.34 -4.51 15.79
N SER A 28 -17.15 -5.27 15.04
CA SER A 28 -16.64 -6.39 14.23
C SER A 28 -15.85 -5.88 13.03
N ARG A 29 -16.32 -4.79 12.39
CA ARG A 29 -15.59 -4.13 11.31
C ARG A 29 -14.27 -3.54 11.82
N ASP A 30 -14.28 -2.91 13.00
CA ASP A 30 -13.06 -2.39 13.64
C ASP A 30 -11.99 -3.47 13.86
N ALA A 31 -12.41 -4.62 14.42
CA ALA A 31 -11.51 -5.76 14.63
C ALA A 31 -10.97 -6.31 13.31
N VAL A 32 -11.80 -6.36 12.26
CA VAL A 32 -11.38 -6.76 10.91
C VAL A 32 -10.42 -5.74 10.31
N THR A 33 -10.62 -4.43 10.50
CA THR A 33 -9.67 -3.37 10.08
C THR A 33 -8.29 -3.61 10.68
N ILE A 34 -8.23 -3.83 11.99
CA ILE A 34 -6.98 -4.11 12.70
C ILE A 34 -6.33 -5.38 12.15
N ALA A 35 -7.13 -6.43 11.92
CA ALA A 35 -6.64 -7.68 11.35
C ALA A 35 -6.08 -7.50 9.93
N VAL A 36 -6.78 -6.76 9.06
CA VAL A 36 -6.32 -6.46 7.69
C VAL A 36 -4.95 -5.78 7.73
N VAL A 37 -4.81 -4.70 8.51
CA VAL A 37 -3.57 -3.94 8.58
C VAL A 37 -2.45 -4.79 9.19
N GLY A 38 -2.73 -5.47 10.31
CA GLY A 38 -1.74 -6.32 10.99
C GLY A 38 -1.24 -7.47 10.10
N LEU A 39 -2.14 -8.14 9.38
CA LEU A 39 -1.80 -9.25 8.48
C LEU A 39 -1.04 -8.76 7.24
N LEU A 40 -1.43 -7.63 6.64
CA LEU A 40 -0.69 -7.04 5.51
C LEU A 40 0.72 -6.60 5.93
N ALA A 41 0.85 -5.95 7.09
CA ALA A 41 2.14 -5.55 7.64
C ALA A 41 3.01 -6.77 7.94
N ALA A 42 2.44 -7.80 8.59
CA ALA A 42 3.16 -9.05 8.89
C ALA A 42 3.60 -9.79 7.60
N ALA A 43 2.74 -9.86 6.58
CA ALA A 43 3.09 -10.43 5.28
C ALA A 43 4.26 -9.66 4.62
N SER A 44 4.21 -8.33 4.68
CA SER A 44 5.24 -7.44 4.14
C SER A 44 6.57 -7.58 4.87
N ILE A 45 6.56 -7.51 6.20
CA ILE A 45 7.74 -7.61 7.08
C ILE A 45 8.38 -8.99 6.95
N SER A 46 7.59 -10.06 7.01
CA SER A 46 8.12 -11.44 6.87
C SER A 46 8.73 -11.65 5.49
N HIS A 47 8.07 -11.19 4.41
CA HIS A 47 8.63 -11.27 3.07
C HIS A 47 9.92 -10.46 2.95
N ALA A 48 9.98 -9.26 3.53
CA ALA A 48 11.18 -8.43 3.53
C ALA A 48 12.32 -9.14 4.28
N ALA A 49 12.05 -9.70 5.46
CA ALA A 49 13.07 -10.35 6.27
C ALA A 49 13.68 -11.56 5.55
N ILE A 50 12.85 -12.35 4.88
CA ILE A 50 13.26 -13.54 4.13
C ILE A 50 14.06 -13.19 2.87
N ASN A 51 13.63 -12.17 2.10
CA ASN A 51 14.15 -11.91 0.76
C ASN A 51 15.20 -10.78 0.70
N ARG A 52 15.15 -9.84 1.66
CA ARG A 52 15.99 -8.63 1.70
C ARG A 52 16.89 -8.59 2.94
N GLY A 53 16.58 -9.41 3.95
CA GLY A 53 17.40 -9.59 5.16
C GLY A 53 17.02 -8.64 6.30
N VAL A 54 17.42 -9.01 7.52
CA VAL A 54 16.98 -8.36 8.77
C VAL A 54 17.32 -6.86 8.81
N VAL A 55 18.52 -6.46 8.38
CA VAL A 55 18.92 -5.04 8.37
C VAL A 55 18.04 -4.21 7.45
N TRP A 56 17.73 -4.73 6.25
CA TRP A 56 16.85 -4.06 5.30
C TRP A 56 15.42 -3.96 5.86
N THR A 57 14.93 -5.00 6.52
CA THR A 57 13.60 -5.02 7.15
C THR A 57 13.51 -4.07 8.33
N ALA A 58 14.54 -4.01 9.18
CA ALA A 58 14.58 -3.06 10.28
C ALA A 58 14.54 -1.62 9.76
N ALA A 59 15.28 -1.33 8.67
CA ALA A 59 15.20 -0.04 7.99
C ALA A 59 13.80 0.23 7.41
N LEU A 60 13.17 -0.75 6.76
CA LEU A 60 11.79 -0.61 6.27
C LEU A 60 10.86 -0.18 7.42
N ILE A 61 10.87 -0.90 8.54
CA ILE A 61 9.97 -0.63 9.67
C ILE A 61 10.28 0.75 10.27
N ALA A 62 11.56 1.06 10.53
CA ALA A 62 11.96 2.34 11.10
C ALA A 62 11.57 3.52 10.20
N VAL A 63 11.72 3.38 8.88
CA VAL A 63 11.39 4.44 7.93
C VAL A 63 9.87 4.55 7.74
N THR A 64 9.15 3.46 7.56
CA THR A 64 7.72 3.51 7.26
C THR A 64 6.87 3.69 8.51
N ALA A 65 6.92 2.76 9.46
CA ALA A 65 6.19 2.90 10.71
C ALA A 65 6.70 4.07 11.56
N GLY A 66 8.02 4.28 11.64
CA GLY A 66 8.58 5.35 12.46
C GLY A 66 8.27 6.76 11.94
N ILE A 67 8.53 7.03 10.64
CA ILE A 67 8.20 8.34 10.05
C ILE A 67 6.69 8.51 9.97
N GLY A 68 5.93 7.46 9.63
CA GLY A 68 4.47 7.48 9.58
C GLY A 68 3.89 7.87 10.94
N LEU A 69 4.25 7.16 12.02
CA LEU A 69 3.80 7.51 13.37
C LEU A 69 4.14 8.97 13.73
N THR A 70 5.35 9.41 13.40
CA THR A 70 5.79 10.78 13.70
C THR A 70 4.98 11.80 12.90
N SER A 71 4.72 11.55 11.62
CA SER A 71 3.92 12.46 10.77
C SER A 71 2.46 12.50 11.21
N GLU A 72 1.89 11.40 11.67
CA GLU A 72 0.52 11.35 12.20
C GLU A 72 0.39 12.11 13.52
N ILE A 73 1.37 11.97 14.43
CA ILE A 73 1.38 12.70 15.71
C ILE A 73 1.50 14.21 15.45
N VAL A 74 2.38 14.61 14.53
CA VAL A 74 2.51 16.03 14.14
C VAL A 74 1.24 16.50 13.40
N GLY A 75 0.69 15.67 12.53
CA GLY A 75 -0.53 15.92 11.76
C GLY A 75 -1.73 16.20 12.65
N THR A 76 -2.03 15.29 13.56
CA THR A 76 -3.14 15.44 14.52
C THR A 76 -2.93 16.62 15.49
N ALA A 77 -1.69 16.92 15.87
CA ALA A 77 -1.40 18.03 16.79
C ALA A 77 -1.41 19.42 16.12
N THR A 78 -1.05 19.52 14.83
CA THR A 78 -0.79 20.82 14.17
C THR A 78 -1.63 21.07 12.92
N GLY A 79 -2.27 20.03 12.38
CA GLY A 79 -2.93 20.06 11.08
C GLY A 79 -1.97 19.95 9.88
N MET A 80 -0.66 19.79 10.09
CA MET A 80 0.33 19.66 9.01
C MET A 80 0.97 18.25 9.03
N PRO A 81 1.10 17.55 7.89
CA PRO A 81 0.83 18.04 6.54
C PRO A 81 -0.60 17.76 6.03
N TYR A 82 -1.40 16.97 6.75
CA TYR A 82 -2.62 16.37 6.20
C TYR A 82 -3.87 17.26 6.23
N GLY A 83 -3.81 18.44 6.86
CA GLY A 83 -4.98 19.21 7.28
C GLY A 83 -5.35 18.90 8.72
N CYS A 84 -6.32 19.63 9.29
CA CYS A 84 -6.87 19.35 10.62
C CYS A 84 -7.75 18.09 10.54
N TYR A 85 -7.45 17.08 11.35
CA TYR A 85 -8.22 15.83 11.47
C TYR A 85 -8.02 15.21 12.85
N GLY A 86 -8.91 14.30 13.22
CA GLY A 86 -8.82 13.54 14.47
C GLY A 86 -9.23 12.09 14.27
N TYR A 87 -8.53 11.19 14.98
CA TYR A 87 -8.88 9.78 15.05
C TYR A 87 -9.99 9.53 16.08
N SER A 88 -10.87 8.60 15.74
CA SER A 88 -11.80 7.98 16.68
C SER A 88 -11.03 6.94 17.51
N VAL A 89 -10.65 7.32 18.73
CA VAL A 89 -9.70 6.55 19.57
C VAL A 89 -10.24 5.17 19.98
N ASP A 90 -11.56 4.97 19.99
CA ASP A 90 -12.17 3.75 20.53
C ASP A 90 -12.22 2.57 19.55
N GLY A 91 -12.17 2.80 18.23
CA GLY A 91 -12.33 1.75 17.20
C GLY A 91 -11.03 1.00 16.89
N LEU A 92 -9.91 1.70 16.75
CA LEU A 92 -8.66 1.12 16.22
C LEU A 92 -7.68 0.61 17.28
N GLY A 93 -8.16 0.45 18.52
CA GLY A 93 -7.38 -0.04 19.64
C GLY A 93 -6.48 1.04 20.29
N PRO A 94 -5.45 0.64 21.04
CA PRO A 94 -4.65 1.57 21.83
C PRO A 94 -3.99 2.65 20.97
N ALA A 95 -3.98 3.89 21.47
CA ALA A 95 -3.40 5.04 20.80
C ALA A 95 -2.17 5.59 21.54
N LEU A 96 -1.24 6.17 20.77
CA LEU A 96 -0.12 6.94 21.28
C LEU A 96 -0.28 8.39 20.80
N SER A 97 -0.38 9.33 21.74
CA SER A 97 -0.60 10.75 21.45
C SER A 97 -1.81 11.01 20.52
N GLY A 98 -2.89 10.24 20.69
CA GLY A 98 -4.10 10.34 19.87
C GLY A 98 -4.07 9.58 18.55
N VAL A 99 -2.95 8.95 18.18
CA VAL A 99 -2.82 8.15 16.96
C VAL A 99 -2.90 6.65 17.28
N PRO A 100 -3.83 5.88 16.69
CA PRO A 100 -3.92 4.45 16.91
C PRO A 100 -2.63 3.72 16.53
N LEU A 101 -2.15 2.81 17.39
CA LEU A 101 -0.88 2.11 17.20
C LEU A 101 -0.85 1.19 15.97
N ILE A 102 -2.01 0.90 15.37
CA ILE A 102 -2.11 0.13 14.13
C ILE A 102 -1.79 0.98 12.89
N VAL A 103 -1.99 2.30 12.93
CA VAL A 103 -1.77 3.23 11.79
C VAL A 103 -0.32 3.19 11.26
N PRO A 104 0.73 3.20 12.10
CA PRO A 104 2.11 3.05 11.63
C PRO A 104 2.36 1.76 10.82
N PHE A 105 1.63 0.69 11.13
CA PHE A 105 1.72 -0.56 10.38
C PHE A 105 0.97 -0.47 9.04
N ALA A 106 -0.05 0.38 8.91
CA ALA A 106 -0.69 0.68 7.64
C ALA A 106 0.31 1.32 6.65
N TRP A 107 1.13 2.27 7.11
CA TRP A 107 2.23 2.84 6.33
C TRP A 107 3.19 1.75 5.81
N THR A 108 3.56 0.79 6.66
CA THR A 108 4.42 -0.34 6.25
C THR A 108 3.71 -1.25 5.23
N ALA A 109 2.44 -1.57 5.49
CA ALA A 109 1.60 -2.46 4.70
C ALA A 109 1.35 -1.93 3.28
N GLY A 110 1.11 -0.63 3.12
CA GLY A 110 0.96 0.01 1.82
C GLY A 110 2.29 0.16 1.10
N PHE A 111 3.30 0.70 1.78
CA PHE A 111 4.58 1.05 1.15
C PHE A 111 5.26 -0.14 0.49
N TYR A 112 5.35 -1.28 1.19
CA TYR A 112 6.24 -2.36 0.78
C TYR A 112 5.80 -3.09 -0.52
N PRO A 113 4.53 -3.51 -0.71
CA PRO A 113 4.06 -4.06 -1.97
C PRO A 113 4.28 -3.09 -3.15
N ILE A 114 3.95 -1.82 -2.95
CA ILE A 114 4.12 -0.75 -3.93
C ILE A 114 5.61 -0.59 -4.31
N TRP A 115 6.51 -0.54 -3.33
CA TRP A 115 7.96 -0.47 -3.55
C TRP A 115 8.49 -1.64 -4.39
N CYS A 116 7.99 -2.85 -4.13
CA CYS A 116 8.38 -4.05 -4.88
C CYS A 116 7.92 -3.94 -6.34
N VAL A 117 6.67 -3.51 -6.59
CA VAL A 117 6.15 -3.27 -7.93
C VAL A 117 6.97 -2.19 -8.64
N ALA A 118 7.17 -1.04 -8.02
CA ALA A 118 7.98 0.05 -8.58
C ALA A 118 9.38 -0.44 -8.97
N THR A 119 10.06 -1.18 -8.09
CA THR A 119 11.38 -1.80 -8.35
C THR A 119 11.37 -2.69 -9.59
N ARG A 120 10.31 -3.48 -9.77
CA ARG A 120 10.16 -4.37 -10.92
C ARG A 120 9.97 -3.64 -12.24
N LEU A 121 9.23 -2.53 -12.22
CA LEU A 121 8.90 -1.72 -13.40
C LEU A 121 10.14 -0.98 -13.92
N VAL A 122 10.96 -0.44 -13.01
CA VAL A 122 12.16 0.33 -13.38
C VAL A 122 13.42 -0.50 -13.59
N ARG A 123 13.33 -1.84 -13.47
CA ARG A 123 14.50 -2.74 -13.54
C ARG A 123 15.32 -2.59 -14.83
N ARG A 124 14.69 -2.22 -15.94
CA ARG A 124 15.34 -2.04 -17.26
C ARG A 124 15.88 -0.62 -17.48
N PHE A 125 15.64 0.32 -16.57
CA PHE A 125 16.11 1.69 -16.69
C PHE A 125 17.58 1.82 -16.31
N THR A 126 18.21 2.90 -16.76
CA THR A 126 19.57 3.31 -16.35
C THR A 126 19.63 3.49 -14.83
N PRO A 127 20.80 3.40 -14.19
CA PRO A 127 20.90 3.53 -12.73
C PRO A 127 20.26 4.81 -12.19
N ALA A 128 20.52 5.97 -12.80
CA ALA A 128 19.95 7.25 -12.37
C ALA A 128 18.41 7.29 -12.53
N SER A 129 17.91 6.93 -13.72
CA SER A 129 16.47 6.92 -14.00
C SER A 129 15.73 5.86 -13.17
N ARG A 130 16.40 4.77 -12.78
CA ARG A 130 15.84 3.74 -11.90
C ARG A 130 15.56 4.29 -10.50
N ARG A 131 16.50 5.03 -9.91
CA ARG A 131 16.31 5.60 -8.56
C ARG A 131 15.13 6.56 -8.55
N ILE A 132 15.14 7.51 -9.49
CA ILE A 132 14.09 8.53 -9.62
C ILE A 132 12.74 7.86 -9.90
N GLY A 133 12.69 6.95 -10.87
CA GLY A 133 11.47 6.25 -11.25
C GLY A 133 10.91 5.39 -10.12
N ARG A 134 11.76 4.71 -9.32
CA ARG A 134 11.31 3.90 -8.18
C ARG A 134 10.67 4.76 -7.10
N VAL A 135 11.30 5.89 -6.76
CA VAL A 135 10.73 6.86 -5.80
C VAL A 135 9.41 7.41 -6.32
N ALA A 136 9.39 7.93 -7.55
CA ALA A 136 8.19 8.52 -8.14
C ALA A 136 7.02 7.53 -8.19
N LEU A 137 7.24 6.31 -8.70
CA LEU A 137 6.20 5.28 -8.77
C LEU A 137 5.75 4.83 -7.38
N THR A 138 6.66 4.77 -6.40
CA THR A 138 6.28 4.40 -5.03
C THR A 138 5.32 5.43 -4.45
N VAL A 139 5.63 6.72 -4.62
CA VAL A 139 4.77 7.82 -4.15
C VAL A 139 3.43 7.82 -4.88
N THR A 140 3.43 7.65 -6.21
CA THR A 140 2.19 7.51 -6.98
C THR A 140 1.32 6.37 -6.47
N GLY A 141 1.92 5.21 -6.19
CA GLY A 141 1.20 4.07 -5.64
C GLY A 141 0.63 4.35 -4.24
N LEU A 142 1.38 5.03 -3.38
CA LEU A 142 0.94 5.38 -2.02
C LEU A 142 -0.27 6.32 -2.05
N VAL A 143 -0.19 7.39 -2.84
CA VAL A 143 -1.32 8.32 -3.04
C VAL A 143 -2.51 7.60 -3.69
N GLY A 144 -2.24 6.68 -4.62
CA GLY A 144 -3.28 5.84 -5.22
C GLY A 144 -3.99 4.94 -4.21
N TRP A 145 -3.25 4.42 -3.23
CA TRP A 145 -3.82 3.61 -2.16
C TRP A 145 -4.59 4.47 -1.15
N ASP A 146 -4.07 5.65 -0.82
CA ASP A 146 -4.73 6.64 0.03
C ASP A 146 -6.12 7.06 -0.51
N LEU A 147 -6.24 7.20 -1.83
CA LEU A 147 -7.51 7.47 -2.51
C LEU A 147 -8.57 6.36 -2.33
N TYR A 148 -8.18 5.18 -1.85
CA TYR A 148 -9.09 4.18 -1.30
C TYR A 148 -9.19 4.29 0.23
N LEU A 149 -8.05 4.25 0.91
CA LEU A 149 -7.97 4.15 2.37
C LEU A 149 -8.79 5.23 3.08
N ASP A 150 -8.51 6.50 2.80
CA ASP A 150 -9.10 7.60 3.56
C ASP A 150 -10.62 7.71 3.36
N PRO A 151 -11.17 7.67 2.12
CA PRO A 151 -12.61 7.64 1.94
C PRO A 151 -13.29 6.47 2.66
N GLN A 152 -12.67 5.28 2.65
CA GLN A 152 -13.21 4.11 3.35
C GLN A 152 -13.26 4.34 4.87
N MET A 153 -12.17 4.84 5.44
CA MET A 153 -12.04 5.02 6.88
C MET A 153 -12.89 6.17 7.42
N VAL A 154 -13.11 7.21 6.61
CA VAL A 154 -14.10 8.26 6.94
C VAL A 154 -15.52 7.72 6.87
N ALA A 155 -15.86 6.94 5.85
CA ALA A 155 -17.18 6.32 5.74
C ALA A 155 -17.48 5.34 6.88
N ASP A 156 -16.44 4.85 7.55
CA ASP A 156 -16.51 3.96 8.71
C ASP A 156 -16.24 4.67 10.04
N ASP A 157 -16.34 6.01 10.07
CA ASP A 157 -16.20 6.87 11.26
C ASP A 157 -14.88 6.68 12.04
N GLN A 158 -13.82 6.19 11.39
CA GLN A 158 -12.52 5.92 12.04
C GLN A 158 -11.71 7.20 12.25
N TRP A 159 -11.90 8.18 11.38
CA TRP A 159 -11.37 9.53 11.52
C TRP A 159 -12.17 10.51 10.67
N ALA A 160 -12.06 11.79 10.99
CA ALA A 160 -12.67 12.86 10.21
C ALA A 160 -11.76 14.09 10.15
N TRP A 161 -11.82 14.80 9.02
CA TRP A 161 -11.20 16.11 8.88
C TRP A 161 -12.13 17.21 9.40
N CYS A 162 -11.54 18.32 9.80
CA CYS A 162 -12.25 19.50 10.31
C CYS A 162 -12.89 20.34 9.19
N VAL A 163 -12.77 19.92 7.93
CA VAL A 163 -13.25 20.61 6.74
C VAL A 163 -14.02 19.66 5.83
N ASP A 164 -15.02 20.18 5.15
CA ASP A 164 -16.04 19.36 4.49
C ASP A 164 -16.02 19.53 2.95
N ASN A 165 -15.33 20.57 2.47
CA ASN A 165 -15.43 21.06 1.09
C ASN A 165 -14.09 21.54 0.49
N ALA A 166 -12.99 20.92 0.88
CA ALA A 166 -11.63 21.30 0.46
C ALA A 166 -10.92 20.22 -0.38
N GLY A 167 -11.63 19.15 -0.74
CA GLY A 167 -11.11 17.96 -1.40
C GLY A 167 -11.43 17.82 -2.87
N LEU A 168 -11.30 16.58 -3.35
CA LEU A 168 -11.68 16.19 -4.72
C LEU A 168 -13.21 16.06 -4.84
N SER A 169 -13.70 16.13 -6.08
CA SER A 169 -15.14 15.95 -6.36
C SER A 169 -15.63 14.59 -5.85
N GLY A 170 -16.74 14.59 -5.11
CA GLY A 170 -17.34 13.39 -4.52
C GLY A 170 -16.71 12.91 -3.21
N ILE A 171 -15.51 13.38 -2.85
CA ILE A 171 -14.82 13.11 -1.57
C ILE A 171 -14.27 14.41 -0.97
N ALA A 172 -15.07 15.48 -1.03
CA ALA A 172 -14.62 16.85 -0.73
C ALA A 172 -14.28 17.09 0.75
N HIS A 173 -14.70 16.16 1.63
CA HIS A 173 -14.39 16.15 3.05
C HIS A 173 -12.95 15.71 3.37
N ILE A 174 -12.19 15.21 2.38
CA ILE A 174 -10.76 14.92 2.53
C ILE A 174 -9.98 16.04 1.81
N PRO A 175 -9.32 16.95 2.53
CA PRO A 175 -8.70 18.13 1.92
C PRO A 175 -7.54 17.76 1.01
N LEU A 176 -7.29 18.59 -0.01
CA LEU A 176 -6.13 18.41 -0.90
C LEU A 176 -4.77 18.40 -0.17
N THR A 177 -4.70 19.03 1.01
CA THR A 177 -3.53 18.98 1.89
C THR A 177 -3.19 17.55 2.33
N ASN A 178 -4.19 16.68 2.50
CA ASN A 178 -3.97 15.27 2.82
C ASN A 178 -3.11 14.59 1.74
N TYR A 179 -3.55 14.67 0.48
CA TYR A 179 -2.82 14.09 -0.65
C TYR A 179 -1.44 14.72 -0.82
N ALA A 180 -1.31 16.02 -0.57
CA ALA A 180 0.00 16.69 -0.55
C ALA A 180 0.91 16.15 0.56
N GLY A 181 0.35 15.86 1.74
CA GLY A 181 1.03 15.21 2.85
C GLY A 181 1.49 13.80 2.51
N TRP A 182 0.64 12.98 1.90
CA TRP A 182 1.00 11.65 1.40
C TRP A 182 2.13 11.70 0.35
N ILE A 183 2.11 12.70 -0.54
CA ILE A 183 3.22 12.93 -1.48
C ILE A 183 4.50 13.28 -0.72
N ALA A 184 4.45 14.24 0.22
CA ALA A 184 5.63 14.71 0.95
C ALA A 184 6.26 13.60 1.80
N ILE A 185 5.44 12.93 2.63
CA ILE A 185 5.89 11.84 3.51
C ILE A 185 6.31 10.62 2.68
N GLY A 186 5.56 10.28 1.63
CA GLY A 186 5.92 9.22 0.70
C GLY A 186 7.27 9.48 0.01
N LEU A 187 7.54 10.72 -0.42
CA LEU A 187 8.83 11.11 -1.01
C LEU A 187 9.98 10.93 -0.01
N ILE A 188 9.78 11.35 1.24
CA ILE A 188 10.77 11.19 2.31
C ILE A 188 11.06 9.70 2.54
N MET A 189 10.03 8.90 2.78
CA MET A 189 10.16 7.45 3.02
C MET A 189 10.83 6.74 1.84
N ALA A 190 10.36 7.00 0.62
CA ALA A 190 10.88 6.35 -0.58
C ALA A 190 12.33 6.76 -0.87
N SER A 191 12.70 8.02 -0.64
CA SER A 191 14.07 8.50 -0.85
C SER A 191 15.05 7.92 0.17
N ILE A 192 14.64 7.82 1.45
CA ILE A 192 15.45 7.19 2.49
C ILE A 192 15.60 5.70 2.18
N MET A 193 14.51 5.01 1.83
CA MET A 193 14.59 3.60 1.43
C MET A 193 15.40 3.39 0.16
N GLU A 194 15.40 4.31 -0.80
CA GLU A 194 16.27 4.25 -1.99
C GLU A 194 17.76 4.29 -1.60
N ALA A 195 18.12 5.20 -0.70
CA ALA A 195 19.48 5.36 -0.20
C ALA A 195 19.96 4.15 0.61
N ILE A 196 19.07 3.52 1.39
CA ILE A 196 19.39 2.34 2.19
C ILE A 196 19.37 1.07 1.34
N ALA A 197 18.32 0.85 0.55
CA ALA A 197 18.13 -0.36 -0.25
C ALA A 197 19.29 -0.56 -1.21
N SER A 198 19.75 0.49 -1.89
CA SER A 198 20.89 0.39 -2.81
C SER A 198 22.18 -0.15 -2.18
N ARG A 199 22.33 -0.11 -0.85
CA ARG A 199 23.50 -0.62 -0.11
C ARG A 199 23.34 -2.07 0.38
N TYR A 200 22.12 -2.52 0.60
CA TYR A 200 21.83 -3.80 1.27
C TYR A 200 20.94 -4.75 0.45
N GLU A 201 20.51 -4.34 -0.75
CA GLU A 201 19.63 -5.11 -1.62
C GLU A 201 20.35 -6.36 -2.14
N LYS A 202 19.90 -7.52 -1.65
CA LYS A 202 20.32 -8.83 -2.13
C LYS A 202 19.44 -9.26 -3.31
N PRO A 203 19.92 -10.15 -4.20
CA PRO A 203 19.09 -10.72 -5.26
C PRO A 203 17.83 -11.36 -4.67
N THR A 204 16.66 -10.87 -5.09
CA THR A 204 15.38 -11.41 -4.60
C THR A 204 15.08 -12.76 -5.24
N VAL A 205 14.60 -13.71 -4.43
CA VAL A 205 14.22 -15.05 -4.94
C VAL A 205 12.88 -14.97 -5.68
N SER A 206 11.92 -14.24 -5.13
CA SER A 206 10.62 -13.95 -5.77
C SER A 206 9.95 -12.81 -5.02
N ASP A 207 9.21 -11.96 -5.74
CA ASP A 207 8.34 -10.91 -5.19
C ASP A 207 6.86 -11.20 -5.53
N ALA A 208 6.50 -12.47 -5.78
CA ALA A 208 5.14 -12.84 -6.15
C ALA A 208 4.09 -12.45 -5.08
N VAL A 209 4.41 -12.59 -3.79
CA VAL A 209 3.50 -12.21 -2.69
C VAL A 209 3.21 -10.70 -2.70
N PRO A 210 4.20 -9.78 -2.66
CA PRO A 210 3.91 -8.36 -2.73
C PRO A 210 3.25 -7.93 -4.05
N TYR A 211 3.55 -8.58 -5.19
CA TYR A 211 2.80 -8.32 -6.44
C TYR A 211 1.34 -8.72 -6.32
N GLY A 212 1.05 -9.89 -5.74
CA GLY A 212 -0.31 -10.37 -5.51
C GLY A 212 -1.08 -9.46 -4.56
N LEU A 213 -0.47 -9.03 -3.46
CA LEU A 213 -1.06 -8.07 -2.54
C LEU A 213 -1.34 -6.74 -3.21
N PHE A 214 -0.39 -6.18 -3.98
CA PHE A 214 -0.61 -4.94 -4.71
C PHE A 214 -1.79 -5.04 -5.69
N LEU A 215 -1.85 -6.12 -6.50
CA LEU A 215 -2.92 -6.32 -7.47
C LEU A 215 -4.28 -6.55 -6.78
N TRP A 216 -4.29 -7.27 -5.65
CA TRP A 216 -5.48 -7.47 -4.85
C TRP A 216 -5.97 -6.16 -4.24
N THR A 217 -5.09 -5.37 -3.62
CA THR A 217 -5.47 -4.05 -3.08
C THR A 217 -5.98 -3.14 -4.20
N TRP A 218 -5.31 -3.08 -5.35
CA TRP A 218 -5.75 -2.23 -6.46
C TRP A 218 -7.14 -2.62 -7.01
N LEU A 219 -7.32 -3.89 -7.41
CA LEU A 219 -8.55 -4.35 -8.08
C LEU A 219 -9.66 -4.70 -7.08
N GLY A 220 -9.28 -5.25 -5.94
CA GLY A 220 -10.18 -5.60 -4.84
C GLY A 220 -10.78 -4.36 -4.20
N SER A 221 -9.99 -3.32 -3.89
CA SER A 221 -10.55 -2.06 -3.39
C SER A 221 -11.42 -1.38 -4.44
N ALA A 222 -11.04 -1.37 -5.72
CA ALA A 222 -11.91 -0.84 -6.79
C ALA A 222 -13.29 -1.50 -6.78
N LEU A 223 -13.32 -2.83 -6.71
CA LEU A 223 -14.56 -3.61 -6.67
C LEU A 223 -15.36 -3.38 -5.37
N ALA A 224 -14.68 -3.41 -4.22
CA ALA A 224 -15.31 -3.20 -2.92
C ALA A 224 -15.97 -1.82 -2.84
N HIS A 225 -15.27 -0.77 -3.25
CA HIS A 225 -15.76 0.61 -3.21
C HIS A 225 -16.86 0.88 -4.23
N ALA A 226 -16.85 0.18 -5.37
CA ALA A 226 -17.87 0.35 -6.40
C ALA A 226 -19.17 -0.42 -6.11
N VAL A 227 -19.08 -1.57 -5.44
CA VAL A 227 -20.19 -2.55 -5.38
C VAL A 227 -20.57 -2.94 -3.95
N PHE A 228 -19.61 -3.18 -3.07
CA PHE A 228 -19.86 -3.84 -1.78
C PHE A 228 -20.01 -2.88 -0.60
N LEU A 229 -19.34 -1.73 -0.65
CA LEU A 229 -19.44 -0.70 0.38
C LEU A 229 -20.55 0.29 0.04
N SER A 230 -21.38 0.60 1.04
CA SER A 230 -22.66 1.30 0.85
C SER A 230 -22.55 2.82 0.74
N ALA A 231 -21.48 3.42 1.25
CA ALA A 231 -21.28 4.87 1.25
C ALA A 231 -21.18 5.42 -0.19
N PRO A 232 -22.06 6.34 -0.64
CA PRO A 232 -22.11 6.79 -2.03
C PRO A 232 -20.81 7.41 -2.56
N GLU A 233 -20.09 8.14 -1.71
CA GLU A 233 -18.80 8.78 -1.97
C GLU A 233 -17.71 7.78 -2.38
N LEU A 234 -17.82 6.51 -1.94
CA LEU A 234 -16.86 5.47 -2.25
C LEU A 234 -16.82 5.14 -3.75
N ARG A 235 -17.87 5.46 -4.51
CA ARG A 235 -17.85 5.31 -5.98
C ARG A 235 -16.83 6.24 -6.65
N TYR A 236 -16.59 7.42 -6.08
CA TYR A 236 -15.56 8.35 -6.56
C TYR A 236 -14.18 7.85 -6.17
N SER A 237 -14.03 7.39 -4.93
CA SER A 237 -12.82 6.71 -4.44
C SER A 237 -12.46 5.50 -5.33
N ALA A 238 -13.45 4.69 -5.72
CA ALA A 238 -13.28 3.57 -6.63
C ALA A 238 -12.60 3.99 -7.94
N MET A 239 -13.07 5.09 -8.54
CA MET A 239 -12.51 5.63 -9.78
C MET A 239 -11.11 6.21 -9.57
N TYR A 240 -10.91 7.05 -8.55
CA TYR A 240 -9.63 7.72 -8.31
C TYR A 240 -8.52 6.72 -7.99
N GLY A 241 -8.75 5.82 -7.03
CA GLY A 241 -7.80 4.78 -6.68
C GLY A 241 -7.52 3.84 -7.85
N PHE A 242 -8.54 3.48 -8.64
CA PHE A 242 -8.38 2.58 -9.79
C PHE A 242 -7.48 3.19 -10.86
N VAL A 243 -7.67 4.48 -11.16
CA VAL A 243 -6.86 5.20 -12.14
C VAL A 243 -5.43 5.38 -11.64
N VAL A 244 -5.23 5.89 -10.42
CA VAL A 244 -3.90 6.25 -9.92
C VAL A 244 -3.05 5.02 -9.63
N MET A 245 -3.56 4.03 -8.89
CA MET A 245 -2.84 2.75 -8.72
C MET A 245 -2.69 1.99 -10.03
N GLY A 246 -3.61 2.18 -10.98
CA GLY A 246 -3.59 1.57 -12.31
C GLY A 246 -2.39 1.95 -13.15
N ILE A 247 -1.76 3.11 -12.90
CA ILE A 247 -0.47 3.50 -13.52
C ILE A 247 0.58 2.40 -13.29
N LEU A 248 0.69 1.89 -12.07
CA LEU A 248 1.60 0.80 -11.73
C LEU A 248 1.01 -0.56 -12.13
N GLY A 249 -0.28 -0.78 -11.85
CA GLY A 249 -0.94 -2.06 -12.03
C GLY A 249 -1.04 -2.52 -13.49
N VAL A 250 -1.48 -1.64 -14.39
CA VAL A 250 -1.54 -1.94 -15.83
C VAL A 250 -0.14 -2.22 -16.37
N TRP A 251 0.84 -1.41 -15.98
CA TRP A 251 2.22 -1.63 -16.41
C TRP A 251 2.76 -2.97 -15.88
N LEU A 252 2.49 -3.32 -14.62
CA LEU A 252 2.89 -4.60 -14.03
C LEU A 252 2.31 -5.78 -14.82
N LEU A 253 0.99 -5.77 -15.08
CA LEU A 253 0.31 -6.81 -15.85
C LEU A 253 0.88 -6.92 -17.27
N ALA A 254 1.15 -5.80 -17.94
CA ALA A 254 1.78 -5.78 -19.25
C ALA A 254 3.17 -6.45 -19.22
N THR A 255 3.96 -6.23 -18.16
CA THR A 255 5.27 -6.90 -18.04
C THR A 255 5.18 -8.42 -17.87
N PHE A 256 4.09 -8.93 -17.28
CA PHE A 256 3.85 -10.37 -17.19
C PHE A 256 3.35 -10.94 -18.53
N GLY A 257 2.46 -10.23 -19.23
CA GLY A 257 1.98 -10.63 -20.55
C GLY A 257 3.12 -10.77 -21.57
N VAL A 258 4.04 -9.81 -21.61
CA VAL A 258 5.24 -9.87 -22.49
C VAL A 258 6.14 -11.05 -22.12
N ALA A 259 6.34 -11.32 -20.83
CA ALA A 259 7.17 -12.45 -20.38
C ALA A 259 6.56 -13.79 -20.79
N PHE A 260 5.24 -13.94 -20.63
CA PHE A 260 4.49 -15.13 -21.01
C PHE A 260 4.49 -15.36 -22.54
N ALA A 261 4.35 -14.30 -23.33
CA ALA A 261 4.43 -14.40 -24.79
C ALA A 261 5.82 -14.91 -25.25
N ARG A 262 6.90 -14.39 -24.65
CA ARG A 262 8.28 -14.81 -24.96
C ARG A 262 8.58 -16.25 -24.57
N SER A 263 8.02 -16.75 -23.46
CA SER A 263 8.20 -18.16 -23.09
C SER A 263 7.49 -19.12 -24.05
N ARG A 264 6.34 -18.71 -24.60
CA ARG A 264 5.63 -19.51 -25.60
C ARG A 264 6.39 -19.62 -26.93
N THR A 265 6.94 -18.51 -27.43
CA THR A 265 7.73 -18.55 -28.68
C THR A 265 8.99 -19.41 -28.53
N SER A 266 9.69 -19.31 -27.40
CA SER A 266 10.89 -20.13 -27.14
C SER A 266 10.59 -21.63 -27.11
N HIS A 267 9.42 -22.06 -26.63
CA HIS A 267 9.03 -23.47 -26.63
C HIS A 267 8.58 -23.97 -28.01
N ALA A 268 8.04 -23.08 -28.86
CA ALA A 268 7.69 -23.42 -30.24
C ALA A 268 8.94 -23.60 -31.13
N ASP A 269 10.02 -22.87 -30.84
CA ASP A 269 11.27 -22.92 -31.60
C ASP A 269 12.25 -24.04 -31.14
N THR A 270 11.88 -24.86 -30.15
CA THR A 270 12.72 -25.99 -29.74
C THR A 270 12.34 -27.24 -30.56
N PRO A 271 13.16 -27.71 -31.52
CA PRO A 271 12.84 -28.92 -32.28
C PRO A 271 12.74 -30.13 -31.33
N PRO A 272 11.86 -31.11 -31.62
CA PRO A 272 11.76 -32.31 -30.81
C PRO A 272 13.12 -33.00 -30.78
N ARG A 273 13.61 -33.32 -29.58
CA ARG A 273 14.83 -34.11 -29.41
C ARG A 273 14.55 -35.51 -29.98
N SER A 274 15.15 -35.78 -31.14
CA SER A 274 15.24 -37.12 -31.76
C SER A 274 16.10 -38.06 -30.93
#